data_AF-A0A8H8DF33-F1
#
_entry.id   AF-A0A8H8DF33-F1
#
_cell.length_a   1.000
_cell.length_b   1.000
_cell.length_c   1.000
_cell.angle_alpha   90.00
_cell.angle_beta   90.00
_cell.angle_gamma   90.00
#
_symmetry.space_group_name_H-M   'P 1'
#
loop_
_entity.id
_entity.type
_entity.pdbx_description
1 polymer ?
#
loop_
_entity_poly.entity_id
_entity_poly.type
_entity_poly.pdbx_seq_one_letter_code
_entity_poly.pdbx_strand_id
1 'polypeptide(L)'
;RCGWGISPRGAGYTFGQDIAEAFNHNNGLSLVARAHQLVMEGYNWCQEHNVVTIFSAPNYCYRCGNQAAIMEIDEHLKYTL
;
A
#
# COMPACT_ATOMS: atom_id res chain seq x y z
N ARG A 1 -2.90 -7.57 -12.15
CA ARG A 1 -4.32 -7.97 -12.30
C ARG A 1 -5.14 -6.73 -12.62
N CYS A 2 -6.14 -6.86 -13.47
CA CYS A 2 -7.03 -5.77 -13.88
C CYS A 2 -8.38 -5.88 -13.13
N GLY A 3 -8.99 -4.76 -12.75
CA GLY A 3 -10.32 -4.65 -12.17
C GLY A 3 -10.44 -4.98 -10.68
N TRP A 4 -11.68 -5.16 -10.24
CA TRP A 4 -12.04 -5.57 -8.87
C TRP A 4 -12.11 -7.09 -8.73
N GLY A 5 -11.80 -7.59 -7.53
CA GLY A 5 -11.96 -8.99 -7.16
C GLY A 5 -12.44 -9.13 -5.72
N ILE A 6 -13.09 -10.25 -5.40
CA ILE A 6 -13.57 -10.52 -4.04
C ILE A 6 -12.38 -10.71 -3.10
N SER A 7 -12.41 -10.06 -1.93
CA SER A 7 -11.38 -10.23 -0.92
C SER A 7 -11.39 -11.65 -0.35
N PRO A 8 -10.24 -12.34 -0.30
CA PRO A 8 -10.15 -13.66 0.35
C PRO A 8 -10.29 -13.57 1.88
N ARG A 9 -10.33 -12.36 2.46
CA ARG A 9 -10.52 -12.12 3.90
C ARG A 9 -12.00 -12.11 4.32
N GLY A 10 -12.92 -12.30 3.37
CA GLY A 10 -14.37 -12.33 3.64
C GLY A 10 -15.04 -10.95 3.74
N ALA A 11 -14.29 -9.86 3.58
CA ALA A 11 -14.83 -8.50 3.54
C ALA A 11 -14.02 -7.59 2.60
N GLY A 12 -14.72 -6.70 1.91
CA GLY A 12 -14.15 -5.77 0.94
C GLY A 12 -13.74 -6.41 -0.39
N TYR A 13 -12.97 -5.67 -1.18
CA TYR A 13 -12.51 -6.07 -2.51
C TYR A 13 -11.00 -5.90 -2.64
N THR A 14 -10.40 -6.72 -3.49
CA THR A 14 -9.09 -6.44 -4.05
C THR A 14 -9.23 -5.59 -5.31
N PHE A 15 -8.26 -4.72 -5.59
CA PHE A 15 -8.24 -3.93 -6.81
C PHE A 15 -6.95 -4.14 -7.60
N GLY A 16 -7.05 -3.94 -8.91
CA GLY A 16 -5.98 -3.96 -9.89
C GLY A 16 -5.30 -2.61 -10.05
N GLN A 17 -4.27 -2.59 -10.89
CA GLN A 17 -3.50 -1.39 -11.21
C GLN A 17 -4.35 -0.33 -11.93
N ASP A 18 -5.15 -0.76 -12.90
CA ASP A 18 -6.13 0.05 -13.63
C ASP A 18 -7.06 0.84 -12.70
N ILE A 19 -7.51 0.21 -11.61
CA ILE A 19 -8.39 0.85 -10.63
C ILE A 19 -7.64 1.92 -9.84
N ALA A 20 -6.39 1.66 -9.44
CA ALA A 20 -5.58 2.62 -8.70
C ALA A 20 -5.19 3.82 -9.58
N GLU A 21 -4.80 3.57 -10.83
CA GLU A 21 -4.51 4.61 -11.82
C GLU A 21 -5.73 5.48 -12.09
N ALA A 22 -6.88 4.87 -12.38
CA ALA A 22 -8.12 5.60 -12.61
C ALA A 22 -8.56 6.40 -11.37
N PHE A 23 -8.43 5.83 -10.18
CA PHE A 23 -8.75 6.52 -8.93
C PHE A 23 -7.84 7.73 -8.71
N ASN A 24 -6.53 7.57 -8.87
CA ASN A 24 -5.57 8.65 -8.72
C ASN A 24 -5.81 9.75 -9.75
N HIS A 25 -5.96 9.38 -11.03
CA HIS A 25 -6.22 10.31 -12.12
C HIS A 25 -7.51 11.13 -11.89
N ASN A 26 -8.64 10.45 -11.60
CA ASN A 26 -9.93 11.11 -11.46
C ASN A 26 -10.01 12.06 -10.27
N ASN A 27 -9.14 11.86 -9.26
CA ASN A 27 -9.12 12.67 -8.04
C ASN A 27 -7.90 13.60 -7.96
N GLY A 28 -7.06 13.66 -8.99
CA GLY A 28 -5.85 14.49 -9.01
C GLY A 28 -4.82 14.10 -7.94
N LEU A 29 -4.75 12.81 -7.60
CA LEU A 29 -3.81 12.27 -6.61
C LEU A 29 -2.58 11.67 -7.31
N SER A 30 -1.44 11.70 -6.62
CA SER A 30 -0.20 11.06 -7.10
C SER A 30 0.02 9.67 -6.52
N LEU A 31 -0.60 9.34 -5.38
CA LEU A 31 -0.29 8.13 -4.62
C LEU A 31 -1.42 7.76 -3.66
N VAL A 32 -1.70 6.46 -3.55
CA VAL A 32 -2.43 5.87 -2.42
C VAL A 32 -1.42 5.29 -1.42
N ALA A 33 -1.27 5.93 -0.26
CA ALA A 33 -0.52 5.38 0.87
C ALA A 33 -1.48 4.62 1.81
N ARG A 34 -1.16 3.34 2.11
CA ARG A 34 -2.07 2.47 2.88
C ARG A 34 -1.32 1.47 3.78
N ALA A 35 -2.02 0.85 4.73
CA ALA A 35 -1.42 -0.11 5.68
C ALA A 35 -1.95 -1.55 5.52
N HIS A 36 -2.55 -2.14 6.56
CA HIS A 36 -3.38 -3.38 6.60
C HIS A 36 -2.81 -4.71 6.06
N GLN A 37 -1.90 -4.74 5.10
CA GLN A 37 -1.24 -5.96 4.62
C GLN A 37 0.20 -6.01 5.13
N LEU A 38 0.55 -7.11 5.79
CA LEU A 38 1.93 -7.39 6.17
C LEU A 38 2.80 -7.51 4.91
N VAL A 39 3.93 -6.81 4.93
CA VAL A 39 4.99 -6.84 3.93
C VAL A 39 6.32 -7.01 4.65
N MET A 40 7.22 -7.85 4.11
CA MET A 40 8.40 -8.30 4.85
C MET A 40 9.39 -7.19 5.17
N GLU A 41 9.58 -6.24 4.25
CA GLU A 41 10.50 -5.10 4.44
C GLU A 41 9.84 -3.91 5.18
N GLY A 42 8.65 -4.09 5.73
CA GLY A 42 7.89 -2.99 6.34
C GLY A 42 7.23 -2.04 5.33
N TYR A 43 7.69 -2.00 4.07
CA TYR A 43 7.00 -1.31 2.98
C TYR A 43 6.99 -2.12 1.68
N ASN A 44 6.10 -1.77 0.75
CA ASN A 44 6.09 -2.32 -0.61
C ASN A 44 5.39 -1.37 -1.59
N TRP A 45 6.08 -1.03 -2.68
CA TRP A 45 5.48 -0.33 -3.82
C TRP A 45 4.78 -1.32 -4.74
N CYS A 46 3.56 -1.00 -5.17
CA CYS A 46 2.82 -1.83 -6.11
C CYS A 46 2.04 -0.99 -7.12
N GLN A 47 1.57 -1.66 -8.19
CA GLN A 47 0.77 -1.04 -9.24
C GLN A 47 1.48 0.16 -9.88
N GLU A 48 2.72 -0.06 -10.33
CA GLU A 48 3.58 0.99 -10.93
C GLU A 48 3.71 2.24 -10.06
N HIS A 49 3.94 2.03 -8.76
CA HIS A 49 4.10 3.09 -7.76
C HIS A 49 2.85 3.95 -7.50
N ASN A 50 1.69 3.59 -8.05
CA ASN A 50 0.42 4.25 -7.72
C ASN A 50 -0.04 3.97 -6.28
N VAL A 51 0.48 2.91 -5.66
CA VAL A 51 0.14 2.49 -4.29
C VAL A 51 1.38 2.09 -3.52
N VAL A 52 1.47 2.54 -2.28
CA VAL A 52 2.45 2.06 -1.30
C VAL A 52 1.75 1.43 -0.11
N THR A 53 2.21 0.24 0.27
CA THR A 53 1.81 -0.41 1.52
C THR A 53 2.89 -0.17 2.57
N ILE A 54 2.53 0.34 3.75
CA ILE A 54 3.42 0.53 4.90
C ILE A 54 2.90 -0.30 6.07
N PHE A 55 3.80 -0.99 6.76
CA PHE A 55 3.50 -1.82 7.90
C PHE A 55 4.50 -1.53 9.03
N SER A 56 4.01 -1.06 10.16
CA SER A 56 4.87 -0.50 11.23
C SER A 56 4.97 -1.39 12.48
N ALA A 57 4.47 -2.62 12.43
CA ALA A 57 4.59 -3.58 13.52
C ALA A 57 5.66 -4.64 13.20
N PRO A 58 6.90 -4.51 13.73
CA PRO A 58 7.97 -5.46 13.43
C PRO A 58 7.70 -6.80 14.10
N ASN A 59 8.20 -7.88 13.47
CA ASN A 59 7.97 -9.26 13.89
C ASN A 59 6.51 -9.51 14.30
N TYR A 60 5.58 -9.22 13.38
CA TYR A 60 4.16 -9.24 13.67
C TYR A 60 3.71 -10.56 14.30
N CYS A 61 2.91 -10.44 15.36
CA CYS A 61 2.45 -11.55 16.19
C CYS A 61 3.58 -12.46 16.70
N TYR A 62 4.80 -11.94 16.87
CA TYR A 62 6.01 -12.67 17.28
C TYR A 62 6.39 -13.85 16.39
N ARG A 63 5.92 -13.86 15.14
CA ARG A 63 6.02 -15.02 14.24
C ARG A 63 6.42 -14.69 12.82
N CYS A 64 6.05 -13.51 12.32
CA CYS A 64 6.20 -13.21 10.91
C CYS A 64 7.60 -12.74 10.52
N GLY A 65 8.41 -12.26 11.47
CA GLY A 65 9.79 -11.82 11.20
C GLY A 65 9.93 -10.64 10.24
N ASN A 66 8.85 -9.91 9.94
CA ASN A 66 8.89 -8.73 9.09
C ASN A 66 9.59 -7.55 9.79
N GLN A 67 10.23 -6.69 9.00
CA GLN A 67 10.64 -5.35 9.41
C GLN A 67 9.43 -4.43 9.55
N ALA A 68 9.68 -3.23 10.07
CA ALA A 68 8.70 -2.16 10.14
C ALA A 68 9.22 -0.94 9.37
N ALA A 69 8.30 -0.19 8.76
CA ALA A 69 8.63 1.06 8.10
C ALA A 69 7.71 2.20 8.55
N ILE A 70 8.19 3.42 8.34
CA ILE A 70 7.43 4.67 8.34
C ILE A 70 7.60 5.31 6.97
N MET A 71 6.76 6.28 6.62
CA MET A 71 6.96 7.10 5.44
C MET A 71 6.86 8.55 5.86
N GLU A 72 7.96 9.26 5.77
CA GLU A 72 8.01 10.69 6.01
C GLU A 72 7.64 11.41 4.73
N ILE A 73 6.82 12.46 4.85
CA ILE A 73 6.41 13.31 3.74
C ILE A 73 6.69 14.75 4.17
N ASP A 74 7.52 15.45 3.42
CA ASP A 74 7.89 16.84 3.70
C ASP A 74 6.86 17.85 3.13
N GLU A 75 7.10 19.14 3.36
CA GLU A 75 6.26 20.24 2.84
C GLU A 75 6.21 20.33 1.31
N HIS A 76 7.12 19.66 0.61
CA HIS A 76 7.20 19.59 -0.84
C HIS A 76 6.63 18.28 -1.40
N LEU A 77 5.97 17.48 -0.55
CA LEU A 77 5.42 16.16 -0.87
C LEU A 77 6.48 15.15 -1.33
N LYS A 78 7.76 15.40 -1.04
CA LYS A 78 8.80 14.41 -1.23
C LYS A 78 8.70 13.41 -0.09
N TYR A 79 8.82 12.14 -0.45
CA TYR A 79 8.70 11.05 0.50
C TYR A 79 10.01 10.28 0.69
N THR A 80 10.24 9.86 1.92
CA THR A 80 11.35 8.98 2.34
C THR A 80 10.77 7.83 3.17
N LEU A 81 11.30 6.63 2.99
CA LEU A 81 10.90 5.39 3.67
C LEU A 81 11.97 4.97 4.68
#